data_AF-A0A6N6KN38-F1
#
_entry.id   AF-A0A6N6KN38-F1
#
_cell.length_a   1.000
_cell.length_b   1.000
_cell.length_c   1.000
_cell.angle_alpha   90.00
_cell.angle_beta   90.00
_cell.angle_gamma   90.00
#
_symmetry.space_group_name_H-M   'P 1'
#
loop_
_entity.id
_entity.type
_entity.pdbx_description
1 polymer ?
#
loop_
_entity_poly.entity_id
_entity_poly.type
_entity_poly.pdbx_seq_one_letter_code
_entity_poly.pdbx_strand_id
1 'polypeptide(L)'
;NLQASNDPNFKGTKASDYFLLSPLFCGAKLTGYIPTGDTTGYKNMTLPAAVTISAAAVNPGMGIYSNKIMSIMTTLLNLRLGYWTWNPLKLDTKFPVVWWPLYFFYELLSRIGTDNRMVNISDGGHIENLAVFELLRRKCRLIIAIDAGADPEFAFADLENLTIRARNELGLEIRFREGNIPEDIIRPNPSHGYSRKRYAIADVYQLWDKVVKEGKVVVEHYKNKKVSTFVYVKSSVTAPQGKPELSPDDQLKYGTYKYKIYHPSFPHEPTSDQFFDPIQWEAYYQLGQYIGADILGFDNVESDEKQEEISIDQLIAHFDEADALFGKVVSEEVEEFAPVQPLPSRERGGVTMEDEIRPIEERQEQVVDIKVDYNM
;
A
#
# COMPACT_ATOMS: atom_id res chain seq x y z
N ASN A 1 -16.32 -15.64 5.67
CA ASN A 1 -17.50 -15.50 4.78
C ASN A 1 -18.78 -15.94 5.48
N LEU A 2 -19.86 -15.16 5.40
CA LEU A 2 -21.12 -15.36 6.16
C LEU A 2 -22.36 -15.32 5.25
N GLN A 3 -22.36 -16.13 4.18
CA GLN A 3 -23.41 -16.08 3.14
C GLN A 3 -24.77 -16.66 3.58
N ALA A 4 -24.79 -17.53 4.59
CA ALA A 4 -26.00 -18.23 5.06
C ALA A 4 -26.19 -18.19 6.58
N SER A 5 -25.54 -17.26 7.28
CA SER A 5 -25.73 -17.13 8.73
C SER A 5 -27.13 -16.59 9.04
N ASN A 6 -27.88 -17.29 9.90
CA ASN A 6 -29.18 -16.87 10.41
C ASN A 6 -29.07 -16.16 11.78
N ASP A 7 -27.88 -15.70 12.16
CA ASP A 7 -27.65 -15.07 13.47
C ASP A 7 -28.47 -13.77 13.59
N PRO A 8 -29.38 -13.65 14.59
CA PRO A 8 -30.21 -12.47 14.78
C PRO A 8 -29.39 -11.19 15.07
N ASN A 9 -28.12 -11.30 15.47
CA ASN A 9 -27.20 -10.15 15.61
C ASN A 9 -26.75 -9.56 14.27
N PHE A 10 -27.10 -10.20 13.14
CA PHE A 10 -26.58 -9.90 11.81
C PHE A 10 -27.65 -9.81 10.72
N LYS A 11 -28.85 -9.34 11.05
CA LYS A 11 -29.81 -8.86 10.02
C LYS A 11 -29.30 -7.53 9.42
N GLY A 12 -28.51 -7.59 8.35
CA GLY A 12 -27.99 -6.42 7.61
C GLY A 12 -26.89 -6.73 6.57
N THR A 13 -26.33 -5.70 5.92
CA THR A 13 -25.41 -5.73 4.75
C THR A 13 -24.02 -6.35 4.99
N LYS A 14 -23.68 -6.82 6.20
CA LYS A 14 -22.33 -7.32 6.50
C LYS A 14 -22.23 -8.83 6.21
N ALA A 15 -21.59 -9.18 5.10
CA ALA A 15 -21.43 -10.56 4.63
C ALA A 15 -20.10 -11.24 5.06
N SER A 16 -19.27 -10.57 5.86
CA SER A 16 -17.93 -11.03 6.27
C SER A 16 -17.45 -10.37 7.59
N ASP A 17 -16.45 -10.97 8.23
CA ASP A 17 -15.77 -10.49 9.46
C ASP A 17 -14.26 -10.79 9.36
N TYR A 18 -13.45 -10.08 10.13
CA TYR A 18 -12.00 -10.25 10.16
C TYR A 18 -11.60 -11.50 10.92
N PHE A 19 -10.87 -12.40 10.25
CA PHE A 19 -10.31 -13.59 10.87
C PHE A 19 -8.81 -13.40 11.08
N LEU A 20 -8.39 -13.31 12.34
CA LEU A 20 -7.01 -13.16 12.74
C LEU A 20 -6.32 -14.54 12.76
N LEU A 21 -5.19 -14.62 12.05
CA LEU A 21 -4.21 -15.69 12.20
C LEU A 21 -2.98 -15.12 12.88
N SER A 22 -2.72 -15.49 14.14
CA SER A 22 -1.53 -15.01 14.87
C SER A 22 -0.88 -16.11 15.72
N PRO A 23 0.39 -15.95 16.11
CA PRO A 23 1.09 -16.96 16.92
C PRO A 23 0.46 -17.22 18.29
N LEU A 24 -0.22 -16.23 18.86
CA LEU A 24 -0.82 -16.34 20.19
C LEU A 24 -2.29 -16.78 20.12
N PHE A 25 -3.08 -16.12 19.27
CA PHE A 25 -4.51 -16.38 19.13
C PHE A 25 -4.96 -16.40 17.67
N CYS A 26 -5.90 -17.30 17.36
CA CYS A 26 -6.59 -17.37 16.08
C CYS A 26 -8.09 -17.20 16.27
N GLY A 27 -8.78 -16.60 15.31
CA GLY A 27 -10.24 -16.47 15.34
C GLY A 27 -10.74 -15.12 14.87
N ALA A 28 -12.04 -14.91 15.00
CA ALA A 28 -12.74 -13.69 14.64
C ALA A 28 -13.63 -13.24 15.80
N LYS A 29 -14.12 -12.00 15.74
CA LYS A 29 -15.07 -11.49 16.74
C LYS A 29 -16.31 -12.36 16.84
N LEU A 30 -16.79 -12.88 15.70
CA LEU A 30 -17.97 -13.74 15.65
C LEU A 30 -17.74 -15.17 16.13
N THR A 31 -16.55 -15.72 15.86
CA THR A 31 -16.25 -17.10 16.27
C THR A 31 -15.60 -17.17 17.65
N GLY A 32 -15.24 -16.03 18.24
CA GLY A 32 -14.32 -15.97 19.36
C GLY A 32 -12.88 -16.27 18.94
N TYR A 33 -11.99 -16.04 19.90
CA TYR A 33 -10.55 -16.26 19.76
C TYR A 33 -10.10 -17.44 20.61
N ILE A 34 -9.20 -18.24 20.07
CA ILE A 34 -8.65 -19.46 20.68
C ILE A 34 -7.12 -19.38 20.73
N PRO A 35 -6.45 -19.96 21.75
CA PRO A 35 -5.00 -20.04 21.79
C PRO A 35 -4.48 -20.90 20.63
N THR A 36 -3.53 -20.36 19.85
CA THR A 36 -3.01 -21.03 18.66
C THR A 36 -2.20 -22.29 19.03
N GLY A 37 -1.35 -22.21 20.05
CA GLY A 37 -0.46 -23.31 20.45
C GLY A 37 -1.15 -24.55 21.04
N ASP A 38 -2.33 -24.35 21.64
CA ASP A 38 -3.05 -25.42 22.35
C ASP A 38 -4.16 -26.07 21.51
N THR A 39 -4.50 -25.48 20.37
CA THR A 39 -5.63 -25.94 19.56
C THR A 39 -5.19 -26.80 18.38
N THR A 40 -5.66 -28.05 18.34
CA THR A 40 -5.46 -28.97 17.21
C THR A 40 -5.98 -28.35 15.90
N GLY A 41 -5.16 -28.42 14.83
CA GLY A 41 -5.45 -27.79 13.54
C GLY A 41 -4.85 -26.38 13.38
N TYR A 42 -4.69 -25.64 14.48
CA TYR A 42 -4.05 -24.31 14.47
C TYR A 42 -2.59 -24.34 14.94
N LYS A 43 -2.25 -25.26 15.85
CA LYS A 43 -0.88 -25.45 16.35
C LYS A 43 0.16 -25.66 15.25
N ASN A 44 -0.26 -26.30 14.15
CA ASN A 44 0.61 -26.62 13.02
C ASN A 44 0.53 -25.58 11.90
N MET A 45 -0.18 -24.45 12.10
CA MET A 45 -0.26 -23.38 11.11
C MET A 45 1.11 -22.73 10.97
N THR A 46 1.65 -22.75 9.75
CA THR A 46 2.94 -22.11 9.44
C THR A 46 2.71 -20.68 8.96
N LEU A 47 3.71 -19.81 9.12
CA LEU A 47 3.65 -18.44 8.57
C LEU A 47 3.40 -18.44 7.06
N PRO A 48 4.10 -19.25 6.23
CA PRO A 48 3.81 -19.34 4.80
C PRO A 48 2.36 -19.72 4.52
N ALA A 49 1.79 -20.69 5.24
CA ALA A 49 0.39 -21.07 5.05
C ALA A 49 -0.57 -19.93 5.39
N ALA A 50 -0.35 -19.22 6.50
CA ALA A 50 -1.15 -18.06 6.87
C ALA A 50 -1.07 -16.93 5.83
N VAL A 51 0.13 -16.66 5.30
CA VAL A 51 0.35 -15.69 4.22
C VAL A 51 -0.37 -16.11 2.94
N THR A 52 -0.26 -17.38 2.53
CA THR A 52 -0.98 -17.92 1.35
C THR A 52 -2.49 -17.81 1.51
N ILE A 53 -3.04 -18.09 2.69
CA ILE A 53 -4.48 -17.94 2.97
C ILE A 53 -4.90 -16.46 2.88
N SER A 54 -4.05 -15.54 3.34
CA SER A 54 -4.33 -14.10 3.27
C SER A 54 -4.24 -13.54 1.84
N ALA A 55 -3.42 -14.12 0.97
CA ALA A 55 -3.22 -13.68 -0.42
C ALA A 55 -4.17 -14.35 -1.43
N ALA A 56 -5.23 -14.99 -0.94
CA ALA A 56 -6.07 -15.91 -1.69
C ALA A 56 -7.25 -15.16 -2.40
N ALA A 57 -6.92 -14.28 -3.35
CA ALA A 57 -7.78 -13.24 -3.96
C ALA A 57 -9.03 -13.67 -4.77
N VAL A 58 -9.29 -14.96 -4.98
CA VAL A 58 -10.41 -15.50 -5.82
C VAL A 58 -11.19 -16.57 -5.06
N ASN A 59 -12.09 -16.15 -4.18
CA ASN A 59 -12.97 -17.07 -3.45
C ASN A 59 -14.41 -17.01 -4.00
N PRO A 60 -15.08 -18.13 -4.31
CA PRO A 60 -16.51 -18.15 -4.67
C PRO A 60 -17.44 -17.45 -3.67
N GLY A 61 -16.95 -17.20 -2.45
CA GLY A 61 -17.63 -16.61 -1.31
C GLY A 61 -17.62 -15.07 -1.18
N MET A 62 -17.23 -14.31 -2.21
CA MET A 62 -16.95 -12.86 -2.13
C MET A 62 -18.14 -11.96 -1.74
N GLY A 63 -18.48 -11.87 -0.45
CA GLY A 63 -19.27 -10.77 0.15
C GLY A 63 -20.29 -10.04 -0.75
N ILE A 64 -20.23 -8.71 -0.79
CA ILE A 64 -21.22 -7.81 -1.42
C ILE A 64 -21.34 -7.99 -2.95
N TYR A 65 -20.36 -8.64 -3.59
CA TYR A 65 -20.32 -8.89 -5.03
C TYR A 65 -20.65 -10.35 -5.42
N SER A 66 -20.96 -11.21 -4.45
CA SER A 66 -21.26 -12.62 -4.67
C SER A 66 -22.67 -12.82 -5.24
N ASN A 67 -22.78 -12.84 -6.57
CA ASN A 67 -23.94 -13.45 -7.23
C ASN A 67 -23.89 -14.98 -7.06
N LYS A 68 -24.99 -15.60 -6.61
CA LYS A 68 -25.09 -17.06 -6.40
C LYS A 68 -24.62 -17.89 -7.59
N ILE A 69 -24.89 -17.42 -8.82
CA ILE A 69 -24.47 -18.08 -10.06
C ILE A 69 -22.95 -17.98 -10.26
N MET A 70 -22.35 -16.84 -9.93
CA MET A 70 -20.90 -16.63 -10.03
C MET A 70 -20.14 -17.51 -9.02
N SER A 71 -20.69 -17.66 -7.82
CA SER A 71 -20.19 -18.58 -6.79
C SER A 71 -20.21 -20.04 -7.27
N ILE A 72 -21.31 -20.47 -7.90
CA ILE A 72 -21.44 -21.81 -8.50
C ILE A 72 -20.42 -22.01 -9.64
N MET A 73 -20.29 -21.04 -10.55
CA MET A 73 -19.37 -21.13 -11.70
C MET A 73 -17.89 -21.18 -11.28
N THR A 74 -17.46 -20.32 -10.36
CA THR A 74 -16.09 -20.33 -9.83
C THR A 74 -15.79 -21.61 -9.04
N THR A 75 -16.76 -22.13 -8.29
CA THR A 75 -16.65 -23.43 -7.60
C THR A 75 -16.51 -24.60 -8.58
N LEU A 76 -17.30 -24.63 -9.66
CA LEU A 76 -17.26 -25.68 -10.69
C LEU A 76 -15.98 -25.63 -11.54
N LEU A 77 -15.43 -24.43 -11.77
CA LEU A 77 -14.18 -24.22 -12.50
C LEU A 77 -12.92 -24.40 -11.63
N ASN A 78 -13.07 -24.80 -10.36
CA ASN A 78 -11.97 -24.95 -9.40
C ASN A 78 -11.12 -23.68 -9.21
N LEU A 79 -11.71 -22.50 -9.44
CA LEU A 79 -11.10 -21.19 -9.18
C LEU A 79 -11.27 -20.84 -7.69
N ARG A 80 -10.69 -21.69 -6.84
CA ARG A 80 -10.96 -21.75 -5.39
C ARG A 80 -9.79 -21.19 -4.59
N LEU A 81 -9.96 -20.04 -3.97
CA LEU A 81 -9.00 -19.45 -3.03
C LEU A 81 -9.54 -19.35 -1.58
N GLY A 82 -10.66 -20.02 -1.28
CA GLY A 82 -11.15 -20.15 0.11
C GLY A 82 -10.50 -21.27 0.89
N TYR A 83 -10.03 -21.00 2.10
CA TYR A 83 -9.50 -21.99 3.02
C TYR A 83 -10.54 -22.36 4.08
N TRP A 84 -10.75 -23.66 4.30
CA TRP A 84 -11.62 -24.15 5.36
C TRP A 84 -10.79 -24.45 6.60
N THR A 85 -11.08 -23.76 7.70
CA THR A 85 -10.43 -23.96 8.99
C THR A 85 -11.44 -24.35 10.07
N TRP A 86 -10.96 -24.93 11.17
CA TRP A 86 -11.80 -25.36 12.29
C TRP A 86 -12.54 -24.19 12.92
N ASN A 87 -13.83 -24.33 13.19
CA ASN A 87 -14.60 -23.27 13.85
C ASN A 87 -14.20 -23.17 15.34
N PRO A 88 -13.66 -22.03 15.81
CA PRO A 88 -13.31 -21.83 17.21
C PRO A 88 -14.47 -22.10 18.20
N LEU A 89 -15.73 -21.89 17.79
CA LEU A 89 -16.91 -22.16 18.63
C LEU A 89 -17.25 -23.65 18.79
N LYS A 90 -16.74 -24.52 17.91
CA LYS A 90 -17.20 -25.92 17.79
C LYS A 90 -16.07 -26.94 17.88
N LEU A 91 -15.00 -26.61 18.62
CA LEU A 91 -13.82 -27.46 18.76
C LEU A 91 -14.07 -28.72 19.63
N ASP A 92 -15.03 -28.69 20.55
CA ASP A 92 -15.33 -29.78 21.49
C ASP A 92 -16.19 -30.90 20.86
N THR A 93 -15.74 -31.48 19.74
CA THR A 93 -16.46 -32.60 19.12
C THR A 93 -15.77 -33.93 19.42
N LYS A 94 -16.50 -34.84 20.07
CA LYS A 94 -16.08 -36.23 20.35
C LYS A 94 -15.66 -37.05 19.12
N PHE A 95 -15.92 -36.53 17.91
CA PHE A 95 -15.58 -37.15 16.63
C PHE A 95 -14.97 -36.10 15.70
N PRO A 96 -13.64 -36.02 15.59
CA PRO A 96 -12.93 -35.03 14.75
C PRO A 96 -12.92 -35.41 13.26
N VAL A 97 -13.86 -36.24 12.79
CA VAL A 97 -13.91 -36.65 11.39
C VAL A 97 -14.63 -35.58 10.57
N VAL A 98 -13.89 -34.96 9.65
CA VAL A 98 -14.40 -33.99 8.67
C VAL A 98 -14.50 -34.70 7.32
N TRP A 99 -15.72 -34.96 6.85
CA TRP A 99 -15.93 -35.45 5.49
C TRP A 99 -15.85 -34.28 4.52
N TRP A 100 -14.67 -34.07 3.94
CA TRP A 100 -14.36 -32.91 3.09
C TRP A 100 -15.35 -32.66 1.93
N PRO A 101 -15.95 -33.68 1.26
CA PRO A 101 -16.89 -33.43 0.17
C PRO A 101 -18.16 -32.69 0.61
N LEU A 102 -18.57 -32.80 1.88
CA LEU A 102 -19.71 -32.06 2.39
C LEU A 102 -19.50 -30.54 2.32
N TYR A 103 -18.27 -30.09 2.59
CA TYR A 103 -17.92 -28.66 2.58
C TYR A 103 -17.84 -28.10 1.16
N PHE A 104 -17.51 -28.94 0.17
CA PHE A 104 -17.66 -28.60 -1.24
C PHE A 104 -19.13 -28.29 -1.59
N PHE A 105 -20.08 -29.11 -1.13
CA PHE A 105 -21.51 -28.85 -1.35
C PHE A 105 -22.03 -27.65 -0.54
N TYR A 106 -21.48 -27.38 0.64
CA TYR A 106 -21.80 -26.17 1.38
C TYR A 106 -21.38 -24.92 0.61
N GLU A 107 -20.22 -24.93 -0.02
CA GLU A 107 -19.75 -23.85 -0.89
C GLU A 107 -20.63 -23.72 -2.14
N LEU A 108 -20.90 -24.82 -2.85
CA LEU A 108 -21.74 -24.85 -4.06
C LEU A 108 -23.16 -24.33 -3.82
N LEU A 109 -23.73 -24.60 -2.64
CA LEU A 109 -25.09 -24.18 -2.27
C LEU A 109 -25.11 -22.86 -1.47
N SER A 110 -23.98 -22.14 -1.40
CA SER A 110 -23.80 -20.89 -0.63
C SER A 110 -24.18 -21.01 0.85
N ARG A 111 -24.01 -22.20 1.47
CA ARG A 111 -24.30 -22.51 2.88
C ARG A 111 -23.08 -22.28 3.79
N ILE A 112 -22.37 -21.19 3.56
CA ILE A 112 -21.20 -20.80 4.36
C ILE A 112 -21.65 -19.94 5.54
N GLY A 113 -21.33 -20.36 6.77
CA GLY A 113 -21.67 -19.62 7.98
C GLY A 113 -20.97 -20.15 9.24
N THR A 114 -21.19 -19.46 10.35
CA THR A 114 -20.63 -19.77 11.69
C THR A 114 -21.26 -20.98 12.36
N ASP A 115 -22.38 -21.49 11.82
CA ASP A 115 -23.05 -22.68 12.31
C ASP A 115 -22.36 -23.99 11.88
N ASN A 116 -21.41 -23.93 10.95
CA ASN A 116 -20.69 -25.11 10.47
C ASN A 116 -19.53 -25.48 11.41
N ARG A 117 -19.09 -26.75 11.40
CA ARG A 117 -17.90 -27.17 12.21
C ARG A 117 -16.59 -26.58 11.68
N MET A 118 -16.56 -26.24 10.40
CA MET A 118 -15.48 -25.50 9.77
C MET A 118 -16.01 -24.15 9.30
N VAL A 119 -15.15 -23.13 9.35
CA VAL A 119 -15.42 -21.80 8.79
C VAL A 119 -14.58 -21.59 7.54
N ASN A 120 -15.16 -20.91 6.55
CA ASN A 120 -14.46 -20.54 5.32
C ASN A 120 -13.86 -19.15 5.49
N ILE A 121 -12.54 -19.09 5.38
CA ILE A 121 -11.73 -17.87 5.41
C ILE A 121 -11.17 -17.61 4.00
N SER A 122 -10.94 -16.34 3.70
CA SER A 122 -10.50 -15.84 2.40
C SER A 122 -9.57 -14.66 2.58
N ASP A 123 -9.05 -14.17 1.46
CA ASP A 123 -8.35 -12.89 1.38
C ASP A 123 -9.13 -11.75 2.08
N GLY A 124 -8.38 -10.94 2.83
CA GLY A 124 -8.84 -9.79 3.57
C GLY A 124 -9.05 -8.54 2.71
N GLY A 125 -8.45 -8.47 1.51
CA GLY A 125 -8.56 -7.35 0.58
C GLY A 125 -10.00 -7.02 0.17
N HIS A 126 -10.93 -7.97 0.30
CA HIS A 126 -12.36 -7.73 0.08
C HIS A 126 -13.05 -6.90 1.17
N ILE A 127 -12.42 -6.77 2.35
CA ILE A 127 -12.95 -5.99 3.48
C ILE A 127 -12.14 -4.70 3.62
N GLU A 128 -10.83 -4.83 3.76
CA GLU A 128 -9.87 -3.76 4.04
C GLU A 128 -8.47 -4.24 3.62
N ASN A 129 -7.90 -3.62 2.60
CA ASN A 129 -6.72 -4.11 1.88
C ASN A 129 -5.37 -3.72 2.51
N LEU A 130 -5.33 -2.67 3.35
CA LEU A 130 -4.11 -2.18 4.01
C LEU A 130 -3.72 -3.02 5.22
N ALA A 131 -4.58 -3.94 5.67
CA ALA A 131 -4.40 -4.78 6.87
C ALA A 131 -4.16 -3.98 8.17
N VAL A 132 -4.55 -2.71 8.19
CA VAL A 132 -4.35 -1.78 9.32
C VAL A 132 -5.43 -1.96 10.38
N PHE A 133 -6.62 -2.41 10.00
CA PHE A 133 -7.78 -2.42 10.89
C PHE A 133 -7.55 -3.20 12.20
N GLU A 134 -6.89 -4.36 12.15
CA GLU A 134 -6.57 -5.14 13.35
C GLU A 134 -5.46 -4.50 14.21
N LEU A 135 -4.53 -3.74 13.61
CA LEU A 135 -3.52 -2.97 14.35
C LEU A 135 -4.18 -1.80 15.11
N LEU A 136 -5.13 -1.12 14.48
CA LEU A 136 -5.96 -0.10 15.13
C LEU A 136 -6.77 -0.68 16.30
N ARG A 137 -7.36 -1.87 16.12
CA ARG A 137 -8.09 -2.56 17.20
C ARG A 137 -7.19 -2.86 18.40
N ARG A 138 -5.92 -3.19 18.15
CA ARG A 138 -4.90 -3.43 19.19
C ARG A 138 -4.33 -2.15 19.81
N LYS A 139 -4.70 -0.97 19.27
CA LYS A 139 -4.21 0.34 19.73
C LYS A 139 -2.68 0.41 19.73
N CYS A 140 -2.06 -0.10 18.66
CA CYS A 140 -0.63 0.05 18.43
C CYS A 140 -0.23 1.53 18.51
N ARG A 141 0.92 1.84 19.11
CA ARG A 141 1.40 3.24 19.29
C ARG A 141 1.88 3.87 17.98
N LEU A 142 2.42 3.03 17.09
CA LEU A 142 2.90 3.39 15.76
C LEU A 142 2.37 2.37 14.76
N ILE A 143 1.86 2.86 13.64
CA ILE A 143 1.41 2.05 12.52
C ILE A 143 2.02 2.63 11.25
N ILE A 144 2.80 1.83 10.53
CA ILE A 144 3.32 2.17 9.20
C ILE A 144 2.56 1.29 8.21
N ALA A 145 1.66 1.92 7.43
CA ALA A 145 0.82 1.27 6.46
C ALA A 145 1.43 1.43 5.06
N ILE A 146 1.87 0.33 4.48
CA ILE A 146 2.44 0.30 3.13
C ILE A 146 1.33 -0.14 2.17
N ASP A 147 0.79 0.83 1.44
CA ASP A 147 -0.18 0.61 0.38
C ASP A 147 0.54 0.31 -0.94
N ALA A 148 0.64 -0.99 -1.23
CA ALA A 148 1.14 -1.52 -2.49
C ALA A 148 0.00 -1.86 -3.48
N GLY A 149 -1.23 -1.43 -3.23
CA GLY A 149 -2.36 -1.65 -4.14
C GLY A 149 -2.24 -0.84 -5.43
N ALA A 150 -2.71 -1.41 -6.54
CA ALA A 150 -2.80 -0.71 -7.82
C ALA A 150 -3.86 0.40 -7.73
N ASP A 151 -3.45 1.65 -7.94
CA ASP A 151 -4.31 2.83 -7.89
C ASP A 151 -3.87 3.84 -8.96
N PRO A 152 -4.16 3.59 -10.25
CA PRO A 152 -3.64 4.40 -11.35
C PRO A 152 -4.09 5.87 -11.27
N GLU A 153 -5.24 6.13 -10.67
CA GLU A 153 -5.81 7.47 -10.53
C GLU A 153 -5.45 8.15 -9.20
N PHE A 154 -4.71 7.46 -8.31
CA PHE A 154 -4.44 7.93 -6.95
C PHE A 154 -5.74 8.37 -6.25
N ALA A 155 -6.76 7.50 -6.31
CA ALA A 155 -8.06 7.73 -5.68
C ALA A 155 -8.04 7.44 -4.17
N PHE A 156 -7.05 6.68 -3.67
CA PHE A 156 -6.90 6.33 -2.26
C PHE A 156 -8.11 5.59 -1.67
N ALA A 157 -8.85 4.84 -2.49
CA ALA A 157 -10.10 4.19 -2.10
C ALA A 157 -9.94 3.22 -0.91
N ASP A 158 -8.81 2.51 -0.84
CA ASP A 158 -8.50 1.60 0.28
C ASP A 158 -8.31 2.37 1.60
N LEU A 159 -7.63 3.52 1.56
CA LEU A 159 -7.44 4.40 2.70
C LEU A 159 -8.76 5.05 3.16
N GLU A 160 -9.62 5.47 2.22
CA GLU A 160 -10.95 5.99 2.53
C GLU A 160 -11.81 4.92 3.21
N ASN A 161 -11.84 3.70 2.66
CA ASN A 161 -12.56 2.57 3.23
C ASN A 161 -12.06 2.24 4.65
N LEU A 162 -10.74 2.22 4.87
CA LEU A 162 -10.14 2.06 6.20
C LEU A 162 -10.61 3.15 7.16
N THR A 163 -10.54 4.42 6.76
CA THR A 163 -10.89 5.57 7.61
C THR A 163 -12.36 5.54 8.03
N ILE A 164 -13.27 5.24 7.09
CA ILE A 164 -14.70 5.10 7.36
C ILE A 164 -14.96 3.94 8.33
N ARG A 165 -14.32 2.78 8.13
CA ARG A 165 -14.48 1.61 8.99
C ARG A 165 -13.91 1.83 10.38
N ALA A 166 -12.71 2.40 10.49
CA ALA A 166 -12.09 2.73 11.76
C ALA A 166 -13.01 3.62 12.61
N ARG A 167 -13.63 4.63 11.99
CA ARG A 167 -14.56 5.54 12.65
C ARG A 167 -15.85 4.86 13.10
N ASN A 168 -16.45 4.07 12.22
CA ASN A 168 -17.76 3.45 12.46
C ASN A 168 -17.69 2.24 13.40
N GLU A 169 -16.63 1.45 13.34
CA GLU A 169 -16.54 0.19 14.08
C GLU A 169 -15.69 0.26 15.34
N LEU A 170 -14.60 1.03 15.32
CA LEU A 170 -13.66 1.15 16.44
C LEU A 170 -13.76 2.50 17.16
N GLY A 171 -14.52 3.45 16.62
CA GLY A 171 -14.58 4.80 17.15
C GLY A 171 -13.26 5.54 17.05
N LEU A 172 -12.44 5.22 16.04
CA LEU A 172 -11.13 5.82 15.80
C LEU A 172 -11.18 6.73 14.58
N GLU A 173 -10.60 7.92 14.68
CA GLU A 173 -10.49 8.87 13.58
C GLU A 173 -9.03 9.09 13.21
N ILE A 174 -8.69 8.86 11.94
CA ILE A 174 -7.38 9.14 11.38
C ILE A 174 -7.41 10.59 10.88
N ARG A 175 -6.54 11.45 11.40
CA ARG A 175 -6.44 12.86 11.00
C ARG A 175 -5.04 13.13 10.46
N PHE A 176 -4.94 13.38 9.16
CA PHE A 176 -3.67 13.78 8.54
C PHE A 176 -3.21 15.13 9.09
N ARG A 177 -1.90 15.24 9.32
CA ARG A 177 -1.29 16.49 9.80
C ARG A 177 -1.33 17.55 8.71
N GLU A 178 -1.16 18.80 9.11
CA GLU A 178 -1.00 19.89 8.16
C GLU A 178 0.15 19.60 7.18
N GLY A 179 -0.08 19.85 5.89
CA GLY A 179 0.88 19.54 4.83
C GLY A 179 1.10 18.04 4.55
N ASN A 180 0.33 17.15 5.17
CA ASN A 180 0.43 15.69 5.00
C ASN A 180 -0.85 15.08 4.42
N ILE A 181 -1.61 15.83 3.63
CA ILE A 181 -2.82 15.35 2.96
C ILE A 181 -2.41 14.47 1.76
N PRO A 182 -2.71 13.16 1.74
CA PRO A 182 -2.24 12.23 0.69
C PRO A 182 -2.55 12.70 -0.73
N GLU A 183 -3.75 13.25 -0.95
CA GLU A 183 -4.22 13.78 -2.23
C GLU A 183 -3.41 14.97 -2.73
N ASP A 184 -2.79 15.72 -1.82
CA ASP A 184 -1.98 16.88 -2.15
C ASP A 184 -0.53 16.49 -2.39
N ILE A 185 0.04 15.63 -1.54
CA ILE A 185 1.49 15.36 -1.53
C ILE A 185 1.89 14.08 -2.26
N ILE A 186 1.05 13.05 -2.29
CA ILE A 186 1.35 11.76 -2.92
C ILE A 186 0.79 11.69 -4.34
N ARG A 187 -0.39 12.25 -4.61
CA ARG A 187 -0.94 12.27 -5.98
C ARG A 187 0.02 13.01 -6.92
N PRO A 188 0.40 12.43 -8.07
CA PRO A 188 1.27 13.11 -9.02
C PRO A 188 0.64 14.40 -9.53
N ASN A 189 1.44 15.45 -9.64
CA ASN A 189 0.98 16.70 -10.23
C ASN A 189 0.72 16.50 -11.73
N PRO A 190 -0.45 16.88 -12.27
CA PRO A 190 -0.75 16.76 -13.70
C PRO A 190 0.27 17.43 -14.62
N SER A 191 0.97 18.46 -14.15
CA SER A 191 1.90 19.26 -14.98
C SER A 191 3.21 18.55 -15.27
N HIS A 192 3.72 17.75 -14.33
CA HIS A 192 5.03 17.10 -14.46
C HIS A 192 5.00 15.60 -14.18
N GLY A 193 3.87 15.03 -13.76
CA GLY A 193 3.69 13.58 -13.60
C GLY A 193 4.42 12.95 -12.40
N TYR A 194 4.87 13.78 -11.45
CA TYR A 194 5.58 13.35 -10.24
C TYR A 194 4.88 13.80 -8.96
N SER A 195 5.03 12.99 -7.93
CA SER A 195 4.55 13.24 -6.57
C SER A 195 5.51 14.18 -5.83
N ARG A 196 5.02 14.86 -4.79
CA ARG A 196 5.87 15.69 -3.91
C ARG A 196 6.55 14.86 -2.83
N LYS A 197 5.82 13.88 -2.29
CA LYS A 197 6.27 12.93 -1.28
C LYS A 197 5.75 11.53 -1.57
N ARG A 198 6.35 10.55 -0.89
CA ARG A 198 5.99 9.12 -0.99
C ARG A 198 5.21 8.58 0.21
N TYR A 199 5.06 9.41 1.24
CA TYR A 199 4.34 9.06 2.46
C TYR A 199 3.68 10.30 3.09
N ALA A 200 2.70 10.05 3.95
CA ALA A 200 1.89 11.03 4.66
C ALA A 200 1.77 10.63 6.14
N ILE A 201 1.86 11.60 7.05
CA ILE A 201 1.74 11.37 8.49
C ILE A 201 0.38 11.84 9.00
N ALA A 202 -0.24 11.00 9.84
CA ALA A 202 -1.49 11.27 10.53
C ALA A 202 -1.41 10.87 12.00
N ASP A 203 -2.35 11.40 12.78
CA ASP A 203 -2.58 10.99 14.16
C ASP A 203 -3.93 10.29 14.27
N VAL A 204 -3.98 9.20 15.03
CA VAL A 204 -5.21 8.47 15.31
C VAL A 204 -5.78 8.93 16.64
N TYR A 205 -7.03 9.38 16.63
CA TYR A 205 -7.76 9.84 17.80
C TYR A 205 -8.88 8.87 18.17
N GLN A 206 -8.98 8.52 19.45
CA GLN A 206 -10.16 7.82 19.98
C GLN A 206 -11.30 8.82 20.15
N LEU A 207 -12.44 8.54 19.53
CA LEU A 207 -13.69 9.31 19.65
C LEU A 207 -14.64 8.69 20.68
N TRP A 208 -14.79 7.37 20.65
CA TRP A 208 -15.61 6.63 21.61
C TRP A 208 -15.07 5.22 21.84
N ASP A 209 -15.30 4.65 23.02
CA ASP A 209 -14.94 3.26 23.35
C ASP A 209 -16.04 2.59 24.18
N LYS A 210 -16.17 1.27 24.05
CA LYS A 210 -17.10 0.45 24.84
C LYS A 210 -16.36 -0.15 26.02
N VAL A 211 -16.57 0.43 27.20
CA VAL A 211 -15.93 0.03 28.45
C VAL A 211 -16.92 -0.66 29.37
N VAL A 212 -16.48 -1.73 30.04
CA VAL A 212 -17.28 -2.40 31.06
C VAL A 212 -17.06 -1.70 32.39
N LYS A 213 -18.10 -1.02 32.90
CA LYS A 213 -18.11 -0.40 34.22
C LYS A 213 -19.21 -1.08 35.04
N GLU A 214 -18.84 -1.63 36.19
CA GLU A 214 -19.78 -2.30 37.11
C GLU A 214 -20.62 -3.40 36.44
N GLY A 215 -20.00 -4.19 35.54
CA GLY A 215 -20.68 -5.27 34.81
C GLY A 215 -21.62 -4.81 33.69
N LYS A 216 -21.71 -3.50 33.42
CA LYS A 216 -22.48 -2.94 32.30
C LYS A 216 -21.56 -2.35 31.25
N VAL A 217 -21.90 -2.57 29.98
CA VAL A 217 -21.21 -1.95 28.85
C VAL A 217 -21.68 -0.50 28.71
N VAL A 218 -20.78 0.44 28.91
CA VAL A 218 -21.01 1.89 28.77
C VAL A 218 -20.17 2.41 27.61
N VAL A 219 -20.74 3.34 26.83
CA VAL A 219 -20.01 4.03 25.77
C VAL A 219 -19.41 5.30 26.35
N GLU A 220 -18.08 5.40 26.33
CA GLU A 220 -17.34 6.57 26.79
C GLU A 220 -16.88 7.38 25.57
N HIS A 221 -17.09 8.69 25.59
CA HIS A 221 -16.70 9.60 24.52
C HIS A 221 -15.47 10.41 24.91
N TYR A 222 -14.57 10.61 23.96
CA TYR A 222 -13.33 11.34 24.13
C TYR A 222 -13.27 12.49 23.11
N LYS A 223 -12.74 13.65 23.52
CA LYS A 223 -12.65 14.81 22.62
C LYS A 223 -11.38 14.81 21.77
N ASN A 224 -10.21 14.58 22.38
CA ASN A 224 -8.90 14.63 21.71
C ASN A 224 -7.91 13.65 22.37
N LYS A 225 -8.26 12.36 22.40
CA LYS A 225 -7.35 11.33 22.93
C LYS A 225 -6.54 10.73 21.77
N LYS A 226 -5.32 11.23 21.52
CA LYS A 226 -4.37 10.60 20.59
C LYS A 226 -4.01 9.21 21.11
N VAL A 227 -4.03 8.21 20.24
CA VAL A 227 -3.71 6.80 20.59
C VAL A 227 -2.58 6.22 19.75
N SER A 228 -2.37 6.71 18.52
CA SER A 228 -1.34 6.21 17.61
C SER A 228 -0.83 7.31 16.70
N THR A 229 0.43 7.22 16.31
CA THR A 229 0.94 7.85 15.08
C THR A 229 0.71 6.88 13.91
N PHE A 230 0.20 7.38 12.79
CA PHE A 230 -0.10 6.61 11.57
C PHE A 230 0.68 7.18 10.40
N VAL A 231 1.52 6.36 9.78
CA VAL A 231 2.32 6.71 8.60
C VAL A 231 1.75 5.94 7.42
N TYR A 232 1.16 6.67 6.48
CA TYR A 232 0.62 6.11 5.24
C TYR A 232 1.65 6.24 4.14
N VAL A 233 2.04 5.12 3.55
CA VAL A 233 3.04 5.01 2.49
C VAL A 233 2.34 4.50 1.26
N LYS A 234 2.55 5.14 0.11
CA LYS A 234 1.99 4.71 -1.17
C LYS A 234 3.11 4.71 -2.20
N SER A 235 3.13 3.69 -3.05
CA SER A 235 4.04 3.64 -4.18
C SER A 235 3.86 4.88 -5.05
N SER A 236 4.80 5.81 -4.99
CA SER A 236 4.74 7.07 -5.75
C SER A 236 6.15 7.55 -6.12
N VAL A 237 6.27 8.21 -7.25
CA VAL A 237 7.58 8.63 -7.79
C VAL A 237 7.72 10.13 -7.67
N THR A 238 8.70 10.59 -6.91
CA THR A 238 9.05 12.02 -6.81
C THR A 238 9.97 12.43 -7.94
N ALA A 239 9.98 13.72 -8.30
CA ALA A 239 10.84 14.23 -9.36
C ALA A 239 12.33 14.04 -9.01
N PRO A 240 13.20 13.77 -9.99
CA PRO A 240 14.64 13.71 -9.74
C PRO A 240 15.14 15.10 -9.34
N GLN A 241 16.03 15.18 -8.34
CA GLN A 241 16.57 16.44 -7.82
C GLN A 241 17.61 17.11 -8.76
N GLY A 242 17.95 16.47 -9.88
CA GLY A 242 18.92 16.98 -10.84
C GLY A 242 18.91 16.20 -12.15
N LYS A 243 19.85 16.54 -13.05
CA LYS A 243 20.04 15.78 -14.29
C LYS A 243 20.50 14.35 -13.93
N PRO A 244 19.85 13.30 -14.45
CA PRO A 244 20.29 11.93 -14.21
C PRO A 244 21.72 11.73 -14.71
N GLU A 245 22.66 11.35 -13.84
CA GLU A 245 24.01 10.97 -14.23
C GLU A 245 24.04 9.49 -14.60
N LEU A 246 23.87 9.16 -15.87
CA LEU A 246 23.98 7.78 -16.33
C LEU A 246 25.43 7.31 -16.20
N SER A 247 25.79 6.74 -15.04
CA SER A 247 27.08 6.08 -14.86
C SER A 247 27.15 4.84 -15.76
N PRO A 248 28.23 4.65 -16.54
CA PRO A 248 28.43 3.42 -17.29
C PRO A 248 28.48 2.18 -16.40
N ASP A 249 28.93 2.34 -15.15
CA ASP A 249 29.16 1.26 -14.19
C ASP A 249 27.90 0.87 -13.40
N ASP A 250 26.92 1.77 -13.31
CA ASP A 250 25.63 1.53 -12.66
C ASP A 250 24.48 2.11 -13.49
N GLN A 251 24.14 1.39 -14.55
CA GLN A 251 23.02 1.71 -15.43
C GLN A 251 21.66 1.59 -14.72
N LEU A 252 21.64 0.95 -13.53
CA LEU A 252 20.43 0.63 -12.80
C LEU A 252 20.05 1.76 -11.83
N LYS A 253 20.96 2.57 -11.29
CA LYS A 253 20.64 3.67 -10.33
C LYS A 253 19.55 4.65 -10.80
N TYR A 254 19.31 4.78 -12.10
CA TYR A 254 18.25 5.62 -12.69
C TYR A 254 17.13 4.82 -13.35
N GLY A 255 17.12 3.50 -13.13
CA GLY A 255 16.20 2.51 -13.66
C GLY A 255 14.75 2.90 -13.38
N THR A 256 14.41 3.27 -12.14
CA THR A 256 13.06 3.74 -11.77
C THR A 256 12.58 4.93 -12.61
N TYR A 257 13.41 5.96 -12.77
CA TYR A 257 13.04 7.17 -13.52
C TYR A 257 12.90 6.89 -15.01
N LYS A 258 13.89 6.19 -15.58
CA LYS A 258 13.87 5.79 -16.98
C LYS A 258 12.69 4.86 -17.25
N TYR A 259 12.44 3.90 -16.37
CA TYR A 259 11.33 2.96 -16.46
C TYR A 259 10.00 3.71 -16.46
N LYS A 260 9.78 4.66 -15.53
CA LYS A 260 8.57 5.50 -15.51
C LYS A 260 8.33 6.26 -16.81
N ILE A 261 9.37 6.78 -17.45
CA ILE A 261 9.25 7.50 -18.74
C ILE A 261 8.67 6.58 -19.83
N TYR A 262 9.10 5.32 -19.86
CA TYR A 262 8.64 4.35 -20.86
C TYR A 262 7.37 3.57 -20.43
N HIS A 263 7.04 3.57 -19.15
CA HIS A 263 5.90 2.83 -18.56
C HIS A 263 5.03 3.78 -17.73
N PRO A 264 4.07 4.50 -18.35
CA PRO A 264 3.24 5.49 -17.66
C PRO A 264 2.39 4.93 -16.51
N SER A 265 2.04 3.64 -16.56
CA SER A 265 1.32 2.93 -15.51
C SER A 265 2.15 2.76 -14.24
N PHE A 266 3.47 2.81 -14.31
CA PHE A 266 4.34 2.69 -13.16
C PHE A 266 4.18 3.89 -12.18
N PRO A 267 4.02 3.64 -10.86
CA PRO A 267 4.20 2.37 -10.15
C PRO A 267 2.88 1.63 -9.81
N HIS A 268 1.80 1.90 -10.52
CA HIS A 268 0.46 1.29 -10.35
C HIS A 268 0.07 0.41 -11.54
N GLU A 269 1.02 -0.40 -12.01
CA GLU A 269 0.72 -1.45 -12.97
C GLU A 269 -0.36 -2.41 -12.41
N PRO A 270 -1.23 -2.95 -13.28
CA PRO A 270 -2.42 -3.67 -12.82
C PRO A 270 -2.02 -4.96 -12.09
N THR A 271 -2.74 -5.30 -11.01
CA THR A 271 -2.50 -6.50 -10.19
C THR A 271 -2.62 -7.84 -10.96
N SER A 272 -3.16 -7.81 -12.18
CA SER A 272 -3.15 -8.96 -13.10
C SER A 272 -1.76 -9.28 -13.65
N ASP A 273 -0.84 -8.31 -13.65
CA ASP A 273 0.56 -8.52 -14.00
C ASP A 273 1.34 -8.94 -12.76
N GLN A 274 1.56 -10.26 -12.62
CA GLN A 274 2.21 -10.86 -11.45
C GLN A 274 3.63 -11.36 -11.75
N PHE A 275 4.08 -11.30 -13.02
CA PHE A 275 5.34 -11.89 -13.46
C PHE A 275 6.25 -10.79 -14.01
N PHE A 276 6.94 -10.11 -13.10
CA PHE A 276 7.83 -9.02 -13.49
C PHE A 276 9.05 -9.52 -14.24
N ASP A 277 9.40 -8.82 -15.31
CA ASP A 277 10.70 -8.97 -15.93
C ASP A 277 11.81 -8.37 -15.03
N PRO A 278 13.09 -8.68 -15.27
CA PRO A 278 14.18 -8.19 -14.41
C PRO A 278 14.25 -6.65 -14.30
N ILE A 279 13.89 -5.92 -15.35
CA ILE A 279 13.93 -4.44 -15.38
C ILE A 279 12.78 -3.88 -14.55
N GLN A 280 11.57 -4.41 -14.72
CA GLN A 280 10.39 -4.03 -13.94
C GLN A 280 10.60 -4.34 -12.45
N TRP A 281 11.13 -5.52 -12.13
CA TRP A 281 11.46 -5.89 -10.75
C TRP A 281 12.46 -4.92 -10.12
N GLU A 282 13.55 -4.61 -10.83
CA GLU A 282 14.58 -3.69 -10.36
C GLU A 282 14.01 -2.27 -10.14
N ALA A 283 13.16 -1.78 -11.04
CA ALA A 283 12.50 -0.48 -10.88
C ALA A 283 11.61 -0.42 -9.63
N TYR A 284 10.85 -1.48 -9.33
CA TYR A 284 10.06 -1.56 -8.10
C TYR A 284 10.93 -1.71 -6.85
N TYR A 285 12.01 -2.51 -6.93
CA TYR A 285 12.97 -2.69 -5.84
C TYR A 285 13.60 -1.36 -5.43
N GLN A 286 14.12 -0.61 -6.40
CA GLN A 286 14.70 0.71 -6.20
C GLN A 286 13.69 1.72 -5.71
N LEU A 287 12.47 1.72 -6.25
CA LEU A 287 11.40 2.56 -5.73
C LEU A 287 11.15 2.29 -4.25
N GLY A 288 11.13 1.02 -3.83
CA GLY A 288 11.04 0.62 -2.43
C GLY A 288 12.19 1.15 -1.59
N GLN A 289 13.43 1.11 -2.09
CA GLN A 289 14.59 1.68 -1.42
C GLN A 289 14.45 3.20 -1.24
N TYR A 290 14.03 3.94 -2.27
CA TYR A 290 13.80 5.39 -2.16
C TYR A 290 12.67 5.73 -1.17
N ILE A 291 11.60 4.94 -1.17
CA ILE A 291 10.52 5.08 -0.18
C ILE A 291 11.05 4.85 1.24
N GLY A 292 11.82 3.78 1.44
CA GLY A 292 12.43 3.47 2.73
C GLY A 292 13.38 4.58 3.20
N ALA A 293 14.19 5.11 2.29
CA ALA A 293 15.09 6.23 2.56
C ALA A 293 14.33 7.49 2.99
N ASP A 294 13.29 7.89 2.24
CA ASP A 294 12.44 9.03 2.57
C ASP A 294 11.78 8.89 3.96
N ILE A 295 11.26 7.69 4.27
CA ILE A 295 10.56 7.42 5.54
C ILE A 295 11.50 7.47 6.73
N LEU A 296 12.74 7.03 6.56
CA LEU A 296 13.74 6.95 7.62
C LEU A 296 14.65 8.19 7.69
N GLY A 297 14.57 9.07 6.70
CA GLY A 297 15.40 10.28 6.59
C GLY A 297 16.84 10.00 6.15
N PHE A 298 17.07 9.02 5.28
CA PHE A 298 18.38 8.76 4.66
C PHE A 298 18.56 9.57 3.37
N ASP A 299 19.67 10.30 3.26
CA ASP A 299 20.07 10.95 2.01
C ASP A 299 20.80 9.98 1.05
N ASN A 300 21.36 8.88 1.57
CA ASN A 300 22.09 7.89 0.76
C ASN A 300 21.81 6.47 1.27
N VAL A 301 21.25 5.61 0.41
CA VAL A 301 20.91 4.20 0.72
C VAL A 301 22.18 3.34 0.89
N GLU A 302 23.33 3.82 0.42
CA GLU A 302 24.60 3.09 0.36
C GLU A 302 25.58 3.43 1.49
N SER A 303 25.20 4.24 2.49
CA SER A 303 26.10 4.55 3.60
C SER A 303 26.21 3.35 4.56
N ASP A 304 27.43 2.81 4.69
CA ASP A 304 27.84 1.83 5.72
C ASP A 304 27.87 2.48 7.12
N GLU A 305 26.80 3.15 7.53
CA GLU A 305 26.68 3.65 8.89
C GLU A 305 26.45 2.49 9.85
N LYS A 306 27.10 2.55 11.01
CA LYS A 306 26.93 1.53 12.06
C LYS A 306 25.44 1.43 12.39
N GLN A 307 24.89 0.22 12.26
CA GLN A 307 23.56 -0.14 12.70
C GLN A 307 23.47 0.05 14.23
N GLU A 308 23.14 1.24 14.69
CA GLU A 308 22.70 1.44 16.06
C GLU A 308 21.26 0.92 16.19
N GLU A 309 20.96 0.19 17.27
CA GLU A 309 19.61 -0.29 17.53
C GLU A 309 18.68 0.90 17.78
N ILE A 310 17.75 1.15 16.84
CA ILE A 310 16.75 2.20 16.96
C ILE A 310 15.61 1.71 17.85
N SER A 311 15.35 2.43 18.94
CA SER A 311 14.19 2.17 19.79
C SER A 311 12.88 2.60 19.13
N ILE A 312 11.77 1.96 19.50
CA ILE A 312 10.43 2.34 19.03
C ILE A 312 10.09 3.79 19.41
N ASP A 313 10.56 4.26 20.58
CA ASP A 313 10.32 5.63 21.03
C ASP A 313 11.07 6.65 20.16
N GLN A 314 12.32 6.35 19.74
CA GLN A 314 13.05 7.16 18.75
C GLN A 314 12.35 7.18 17.40
N LEU A 315 11.82 6.03 16.95
CA LEU A 315 11.05 5.96 15.70
C LEU A 315 9.75 6.77 15.75
N ILE A 316 9.07 6.77 16.89
CA ILE A 316 7.88 7.62 17.09
C ILE A 316 8.29 9.09 17.12
N ALA A 317 9.37 9.45 17.84
CA ALA A 317 9.88 10.81 17.90
C ALA A 317 10.31 11.34 16.51
N HIS A 318 10.90 10.50 15.66
CA HIS A 318 11.20 10.85 14.28
C HIS A 318 9.96 11.34 13.51
N PHE A 319 8.84 10.61 13.63
CA PHE A 319 7.61 11.02 12.96
C PHE A 319 6.90 12.18 13.66
N ASP A 320 6.98 12.28 14.99
CA ASP A 320 6.26 13.29 15.79
C ASP A 320 6.98 14.64 15.86
N GLU A 321 8.31 14.63 15.97
CA GLU A 321 9.16 15.79 16.26
C GLU A 321 10.13 16.13 15.11
N ALA A 322 10.14 15.31 14.04
CA ALA A 322 11.09 15.41 12.93
C ALA A 322 12.57 15.24 13.35
N ASP A 323 12.80 14.50 14.42
CA ASP A 323 14.14 14.14 14.89
C ASP A 323 14.83 13.23 13.87
N ALA A 324 16.09 13.50 13.56
CA ALA A 324 16.87 12.64 12.69
C ALA A 324 17.16 11.30 13.39
N LEU A 325 16.78 10.18 12.77
CA LEU A 325 17.04 8.83 13.29
C LEU A 325 18.51 8.46 13.22
N PHE A 326 19.16 8.94 12.19
CA PHE A 326 20.57 8.75 11.90
C PHE A 326 21.23 10.13 11.95
N GLY A 327 22.49 10.19 12.36
CA GLY A 327 23.20 11.46 12.49
C GLY A 327 23.05 12.29 11.22
N LYS A 328 22.74 13.58 11.34
CA LYS A 328 22.70 14.49 10.19
C LYS A 328 23.99 14.35 9.40
N VAL A 329 23.92 13.85 8.16
CA VAL A 329 24.93 14.21 7.17
C VAL A 329 24.70 15.69 6.92
N VAL A 330 25.70 16.50 7.27
CA VAL A 330 25.71 17.92 6.93
C VAL A 330 25.75 17.98 5.40
N SER A 331 24.60 18.18 4.77
CA SER A 331 24.58 18.65 3.40
C SER A 331 25.18 20.06 3.41
N GLU A 332 26.35 20.21 2.78
CA GLU A 332 26.91 21.52 2.49
C GLU A 332 25.82 22.35 1.79
N GLU A 333 25.59 23.56 2.30
CA GLU A 333 24.66 24.52 1.73
C GLU A 333 24.92 24.62 0.22
N VAL A 334 23.92 24.27 -0.59
CA VAL A 334 23.96 24.55 -2.03
C VAL A 334 23.97 26.06 -2.15
N GLU A 335 25.12 26.63 -2.52
CA GLU A 335 25.23 28.04 -2.90
C GLU A 335 24.11 28.37 -3.88
N GLU A 336 23.24 29.28 -3.45
CA GLU A 336 22.15 29.83 -4.23
C GLU A 336 22.75 30.43 -5.52
N PHE A 337 22.57 29.75 -6.65
CA PHE A 337 23.04 30.27 -7.94
C PHE A 337 22.38 31.62 -8.19
N ALA A 338 23.19 32.68 -8.14
CA ALA A 338 22.76 34.03 -8.44
C ALA A 338 22.06 34.05 -9.82
N PRO A 339 20.96 34.82 -9.97
CA PRO A 339 20.23 34.88 -11.22
C PRO A 339 21.15 35.32 -12.35
N VAL A 340 21.20 34.52 -13.42
CA VAL A 340 21.94 34.82 -14.64
C VAL A 340 21.47 36.18 -15.16
N GLN A 341 22.39 37.15 -15.21
CA GLN A 341 22.08 38.47 -15.76
C GLN A 341 21.61 38.30 -17.21
N PRO A 342 20.51 38.96 -17.62
CA PRO A 342 20.07 38.89 -18.99
C PRO A 342 21.16 39.46 -19.90
N LEU A 343 21.47 38.72 -20.98
CA LEU A 343 22.39 39.14 -22.03
C LEU A 343 22.04 40.56 -22.50
N PRO A 344 23.03 41.46 -22.70
CA PRO A 344 22.76 42.81 -23.14
C PRO A 344 22.05 42.80 -24.49
N SER A 345 20.92 43.51 -24.55
CA SER A 345 20.13 43.71 -25.76
C SER A 345 21.03 44.29 -26.86
N ARG A 346 21.23 43.54 -27.95
CA ARG A 346 21.81 44.07 -29.18
C ARG A 346 20.93 45.22 -29.67
N GLU A 347 21.47 46.43 -29.65
CA GLU A 347 20.86 47.58 -30.29
C GLU A 347 20.58 47.25 -31.76
N ARG A 348 19.31 47.36 -32.17
CA ARG A 348 18.95 47.34 -33.58
C ARG A 348 19.38 48.67 -34.18
N GLY A 349 20.56 48.69 -34.78
CA GLY A 349 20.94 49.74 -35.73
C GLY A 349 19.92 49.75 -36.87
N GLY A 350 19.29 50.90 -37.07
CA GLY A 350 18.29 51.11 -38.11
C GLY A 350 18.90 50.95 -39.49
N VAL A 351 18.21 50.23 -40.36
CA VAL A 351 18.33 50.37 -41.82
C VAL A 351 16.91 50.49 -42.36
N THR A 352 16.71 51.57 -43.09
CA THR A 352 15.47 52.03 -43.72
C THR A 352 14.91 51.03 -44.72
N MET A 353 13.58 51.03 -44.85
CA MET A 353 12.86 50.32 -45.91
C MET A 353 13.19 50.95 -47.27
N GLU A 354 14.04 50.29 -48.04
CA GLU A 354 14.16 50.40 -49.50
C GLU A 354 15.24 49.40 -49.93
N ASP A 355 14.83 48.17 -50.25
CA ASP A 355 15.40 47.33 -51.32
C ASP A 355 14.76 45.95 -51.25
N GLU A 356 13.61 45.86 -51.90
CA GLU A 356 12.91 44.63 -52.20
C GLU A 356 13.42 44.08 -53.55
N ILE A 357 13.52 42.75 -53.64
CA ILE A 357 13.54 41.90 -54.87
C ILE A 357 14.91 41.64 -55.56
N ARG A 358 15.42 40.41 -55.42
CA ARG A 358 15.88 39.50 -56.50
C ARG A 358 16.20 38.08 -55.97
N PRO A 359 16.20 37.01 -56.81
CA PRO A 359 15.57 35.72 -56.52
C PRO A 359 16.52 34.61 -56.05
N ILE A 360 15.88 33.54 -55.57
CA ILE A 360 16.44 32.27 -55.09
C ILE A 360 17.06 31.51 -56.26
N GLU A 361 18.40 31.39 -56.28
CA GLU A 361 19.12 30.32 -56.97
C GLU A 361 20.57 30.25 -56.44
N GLU A 362 21.07 29.03 -56.27
CA GLU A 362 22.46 28.64 -55.95
C GLU A 362 22.98 28.85 -54.52
N ARG A 363 22.87 27.78 -53.71
CA ARG A 363 23.99 27.22 -52.93
C ARG A 363 23.67 25.79 -52.51
N GLN A 364 23.95 24.86 -53.42
CA GLN A 364 24.34 23.50 -53.05
C GLN A 364 25.80 23.51 -52.54
N GLU A 365 26.15 22.46 -51.80
CA GLU A 365 27.47 22.09 -51.28
C GLU A 365 27.87 22.66 -49.90
N GLN A 366 27.43 21.96 -48.85
CA GLN A 366 28.37 21.39 -47.87
C GLN A 366 27.66 20.27 -47.09
N VAL A 367 27.75 19.05 -47.62
CA VAL A 367 27.49 17.81 -46.87
C VAL A 367 28.78 17.51 -46.12
N VAL A 368 28.74 17.53 -44.79
CA VAL A 368 29.84 17.08 -43.95
C VAL A 368 29.65 15.58 -43.72
N ASP A 369 30.47 14.78 -44.40
CA ASP A 369 30.65 13.35 -44.15
C ASP A 369 31.20 13.15 -42.73
N ILE A 370 30.43 12.48 -41.87
CA ILE A 370 30.95 11.89 -40.62
C ILE A 370 31.16 10.40 -40.89
N LYS A 371 32.42 10.01 -41.06
CA LYS A 371 32.87 8.61 -41.10
C LYS A 371 32.52 7.92 -39.78
N VAL A 372 31.86 6.78 -39.90
CA VAL A 372 31.65 5.80 -38.81
C VAL A 372 32.73 4.72 -38.97
N ASP A 373 33.68 4.67 -38.04
CA ASP A 373 34.62 3.56 -37.93
C ASP A 373 33.99 2.46 -37.05
N TYR A 374 33.73 1.30 -37.65
CA TYR A 374 33.52 0.03 -36.96
C TYR A 374 34.82 -0.76 -37.06
N ASN A 375 35.46 -1.06 -35.93
CA ASN A 375 36.44 -2.14 -35.84
C ASN A 375 35.94 -3.18 -34.83
N MET A 376 36.05 -4.44 -35.28
CA MET A 376 35.65 -5.69 -34.65
C MET A 376 36.29 -5.96 -33.30
#